data_AF-A0A0J9TTB2-F1
#
_entry.id   AF-A0A0J9TTB2-F1
#
_cell.length_a   1.000
_cell.length_b   1.000
_cell.length_c   1.000
_cell.angle_alpha   90.00
_cell.angle_beta   90.00
_cell.angle_gamma   90.00
#
_symmetry.space_group_name_H-M   'P 1'
#
loop_
_entity.id
_entity.type
_entity.pdbx_description
1 polymer ?
#
loop_
_entity_poly.entity_id
_entity_poly.type
_entity_poly.pdbx_seq_one_letter_code
_entity_poly.pdbx_strand_id
1 'polypeptide(L)'
;MSKGIDSMKPYFPAVLKGCESASDKFFKCLNENLQPHGNEQTASDGISQCQPLKINYEKCMEEMLKKVKKDSLSFLTSYKGSNE
;
A
#
# COMPACT_ATOMS: atom_id res chain seq x y z
N MET A 1 1.18 15.11 22.97
CA MET A 1 1.54 13.75 22.54
C MET A 1 1.09 13.58 21.10
N SER A 2 1.99 13.80 20.15
CA SER A 2 1.71 13.62 18.73
C SER A 2 1.45 12.13 18.51
N LYS A 3 0.17 11.71 18.55
CA LYS A 3 -0.24 10.41 18.01
C LYS A 3 0.32 10.39 16.60
N GLY A 4 1.33 9.56 16.37
CA GLY A 4 1.94 9.44 15.06
C GLY A 4 0.79 9.28 14.08
N ILE A 5 0.65 10.24 13.17
CA ILE A 5 -0.15 10.05 11.97
C ILE A 5 0.32 8.70 11.47
N ASP A 6 -0.58 7.71 11.46
CA ASP A 6 -0.28 6.33 11.09
C ASP A 6 0.12 6.37 9.62
N SER A 7 1.40 6.69 9.41
CA SER A 7 1.93 7.20 8.16
C SER A 7 1.73 6.13 7.13
N MET A 8 1.18 6.51 5.97
CA MET A 8 1.05 5.57 4.88
C MET A 8 2.40 4.93 4.60
N LYS A 9 2.37 3.64 4.26
CA LYS A 9 3.58 2.90 3.92
C LYS A 9 4.29 3.56 2.72
N PRO A 10 5.63 3.45 2.62
CA PRO A 10 6.41 4.17 1.60
C PRO A 10 6.04 3.89 0.13
N TYR A 11 5.30 2.81 -0.14
CA TYR A 11 4.83 2.47 -1.47
C TYR A 11 3.52 3.16 -1.86
N PHE A 12 2.81 3.81 -0.93
CA PHE A 12 1.62 4.58 -1.26
C PHE A 12 1.99 5.79 -2.15
N PRO A 13 1.19 6.14 -3.18
CA PRO A 13 -0.11 5.57 -3.59
C PRO A 13 -0.01 4.54 -4.73
N ALA A 14 1.08 3.78 -4.82
CA ALA A 14 1.29 2.83 -5.92
C ALA A 14 0.28 1.67 -5.91
N VAL A 15 0.08 1.05 -7.07
CA VAL A 15 -0.76 -0.15 -7.25
C VAL A 15 0.09 -1.23 -7.92
N LEU A 16 0.29 -2.35 -7.24
CA LEU A 16 0.94 -3.52 -7.81
C LEU A 16 -0.08 -4.38 -8.56
N LYS A 17 0.41 -5.08 -9.60
CA LYS A 17 -0.40 -6.04 -10.36
C LYS A 17 -0.98 -7.10 -9.42
N GLY A 18 -2.30 -7.31 -9.49
CA GLY A 18 -3.06 -8.20 -8.62
C GLY A 18 -3.58 -7.56 -7.32
N CYS A 19 -3.31 -6.27 -7.07
CA CYS A 19 -3.90 -5.50 -5.97
C CYS A 19 -4.91 -4.44 -6.42
N GLU A 20 -5.25 -4.39 -7.71
CA GLU A 20 -6.05 -3.32 -8.33
C GLU A 20 -7.39 -3.14 -7.63
N SER A 21 -8.11 -4.22 -7.33
CA SER A 21 -9.41 -4.14 -6.66
C SER A 21 -9.32 -3.62 -5.21
N ALA A 22 -8.27 -3.98 -4.47
CA ALA A 22 -8.07 -3.50 -3.11
C ALA A 22 -7.68 -2.02 -3.10
N SER A 23 -6.78 -1.63 -4.01
CA SER A 23 -6.37 -0.24 -4.22
C SER A 23 -7.53 0.65 -4.64
N ASP A 24 -8.33 0.21 -5.63
CA ASP A 24 -9.46 0.99 -6.14
C ASP A 24 -10.50 1.29 -5.05
N LYS A 25 -10.89 0.27 -4.27
CA LYS A 25 -11.81 0.46 -3.14
C LYS A 25 -11.25 1.45 -2.12
N PHE A 26 -9.97 1.33 -1.79
CA PHE A 26 -9.33 2.22 -0.82
C PHE A 26 -9.26 3.66 -1.32
N PHE A 27 -8.77 3.89 -2.55
CA PHE A 27 -8.66 5.22 -3.11
C PHE A 27 -10.01 5.87 -3.38
N LYS A 28 -11.01 5.09 -3.77
CA LYS A 28 -12.39 5.58 -3.88
C LYS A 28 -12.93 6.06 -2.54
N CYS A 29 -12.72 5.28 -1.47
CA CYS A 29 -13.10 5.70 -0.12
C CYS A 29 -12.41 7.01 0.29
N LEU A 30 -11.11 7.14 0.04
CA LEU A 30 -10.39 8.38 0.32
C LEU A 30 -10.99 9.55 -0.46
N ASN A 31 -11.25 9.37 -1.77
CA ASN A 31 -11.77 10.44 -2.61
C ASN A 31 -13.16 10.91 -2.18
N GLU A 32 -14.02 9.99 -1.73
CA GLU A 32 -15.38 10.30 -1.25
C GLU A 32 -15.38 10.96 0.13
N ASN A 33 -14.47 10.57 1.03
CA ASN A 33 -14.52 10.99 2.44
C ASN A 33 -13.50 12.09 2.82
N LEU A 34 -12.55 12.44 1.94
CA LEU A 34 -11.60 13.53 2.15
C LEU A 34 -12.08 14.89 1.61
N GLN A 35 -13.36 14.98 1.26
CA GLN A 35 -13.99 16.25 0.85
C GLN A 35 -14.79 16.87 2.01
N PRO A 36 -14.76 18.20 2.20
CA PRO A 36 -14.00 19.19 1.43
C PRO A 36 -12.50 19.22 1.77
N HIS A 37 -11.68 19.51 0.76
CA HIS A 37 -10.22 19.57 0.91
C HIS A 37 -9.79 20.70 1.85
N GLY A 38 -8.67 20.50 2.56
CA GLY A 38 -8.08 21.49 3.46
C GLY A 38 -8.69 21.54 4.87
N ASN A 39 -9.67 20.68 5.17
CA ASN A 39 -10.21 20.53 6.52
C ASN A 39 -9.54 19.33 7.23
N GLU A 40 -8.75 19.61 8.27
CA GLU A 40 -8.03 18.57 9.03
C GLU A 40 -8.95 17.59 9.75
N GLN A 41 -10.08 18.07 10.28
CA GLN A 41 -11.06 17.22 10.98
C GLN A 41 -11.70 16.24 10.00
N THR A 42 -12.16 16.75 8.86
CA THR A 42 -12.70 15.93 7.77
C THR A 42 -11.66 14.93 7.25
N ALA A 43 -10.40 15.34 7.14
CA ALA A 43 -9.33 14.43 6.74
C ALA A 43 -9.10 13.30 7.75
N SER A 44 -9.06 13.61 9.04
CA SER A 44 -8.92 12.62 10.11
C SER A 44 -10.10 11.65 10.14
N ASP A 45 -11.33 12.17 10.02
CA ASP A 45 -12.55 11.36 10.07
C ASP A 45 -12.68 10.50 8.80
N GLY A 46 -12.38 11.07 7.62
CA GLY A 46 -12.38 10.34 6.35
C GLY A 46 -11.33 9.23 6.29
N ILE A 47 -10.11 9.48 6.80
CA ILE A 47 -9.09 8.43 6.92
C ILE A 47 -9.55 7.33 7.88
N SER A 48 -10.21 7.69 8.98
CA SER A 48 -10.73 6.73 9.97
C SER A 48 -11.79 5.81 9.36
N GLN A 49 -12.69 6.34 8.53
CA GLN A 49 -13.70 5.54 7.82
C GLN A 49 -13.08 4.59 6.80
N CYS A 50 -11.96 4.98 6.19
CA CYS A 50 -11.25 4.14 5.21
C CYS A 50 -10.22 3.18 5.82
N GLN A 51 -10.05 3.13 7.15
CA GLN A 51 -9.06 2.26 7.82
C GLN A 51 -9.15 0.78 7.43
N PRO A 52 -10.34 0.14 7.36
CA PRO A 52 -10.41 -1.27 6.95
C PRO A 52 -9.91 -1.49 5.53
N LEU A 53 -10.15 -0.52 4.63
CA LEU A 53 -9.70 -0.58 3.24
C LEU A 53 -8.20 -0.29 3.12
N LYS A 54 -7.66 0.61 3.97
CA LYS A 54 -6.21 0.84 4.12
C LYS A 54 -5.50 -0.47 4.45
N ILE A 55 -5.96 -1.18 5.48
CA ILE A 55 -5.34 -2.45 5.92
C ILE A 55 -5.34 -3.48 4.77
N ASN A 56 -6.44 -3.58 4.01
CA ASN A 56 -6.54 -4.52 2.89
C ASN A 56 -5.59 -4.15 1.74
N TYR A 57 -5.50 -2.86 1.40
CA TYR A 57 -4.54 -2.34 0.43
C TYR A 57 -3.11 -2.66 0.86
N GLU A 58 -2.74 -2.30 2.08
CA GLU A 58 -1.39 -2.50 2.60
C GLU A 58 -1.01 -3.99 2.65
N LYS A 59 -1.92 -4.85 3.10
CA LYS A 59 -1.70 -6.30 3.13
C LYS A 59 -1.43 -6.85 1.74
N CYS A 60 -2.23 -6.47 0.74
CA CYS A 60 -2.02 -6.92 -0.63
C CYS A 60 -0.67 -6.46 -1.19
N MET A 61 -0.34 -5.17 -0.99
CA MET A 61 0.91 -4.59 -1.44
C MET A 61 2.11 -5.27 -0.78
N GLU A 62 2.07 -5.52 0.53
CA GLU A 62 3.14 -6.22 1.25
C GLU A 62 3.31 -7.67 0.78
N GLU A 63 2.22 -8.39 0.53
CA GLU A 63 2.28 -9.76 0.00
C GLU A 63 2.89 -9.80 -1.41
N MET A 64 2.51 -8.87 -2.29
CA MET A 64 3.08 -8.79 -3.64
C MET A 64 4.54 -8.34 -3.63
N LEU A 65 4.91 -7.37 -2.80
CA LEU A 65 6.32 -6.94 -2.64
C LEU A 65 7.20 -8.09 -2.11
N LYS A 66 6.69 -8.91 -1.19
CA LYS A 66 7.41 -10.10 -0.71
C LYS A 66 7.63 -11.12 -1.82
N LYS A 67 6.63 -11.36 -2.68
CA LYS A 67 6.76 -12.24 -3.86
C LYS A 67 7.80 -11.69 -4.84
N VAL A 68 7.71 -10.41 -5.21
CA VAL A 68 8.68 -9.76 -6.10
C VAL A 68 10.09 -9.82 -5.53
N LYS A 69 10.29 -9.56 -4.23
CA LYS A 69 11.62 -9.71 -3.60
C LYS A 69 12.13 -11.15 -3.67
N LYS A 70 11.29 -12.15 -3.44
CA LYS A 70 11.67 -13.56 -3.53
C LYS A 70 12.06 -13.95 -4.96
N ASP A 71 11.29 -13.51 -5.95
CA ASP A 71 11.54 -13.81 -7.36
C ASP A 71 12.75 -13.02 -7.89
N SER A 72 12.90 -11.77 -7.48
CA SER A 72 14.06 -10.92 -7.83
C SER A 72 15.37 -11.43 -7.23
N LEU A 73 15.35 -12.05 -6.05
CA LEU A 73 16.52 -12.71 -5.48
C LEU A 73 16.88 -14.02 -6.19
N SER A 74 15.91 -14.66 -6.87
CA SER A 74 16.16 -15.88 -7.66
C SER A 74 17.01 -15.59 -8.90
N PHE A 75 16.96 -14.36 -9.43
CA PHE A 75 17.87 -13.89 -10.47
C PHE A 75 19.33 -13.80 -9.96
N LEU A 76 19.54 -13.34 -8.72
CA LEU A 76 20.90 -13.24 -8.16
C LEU A 76 21.54 -14.61 -7.89
N THR A 77 20.74 -15.62 -7.57
CA THR A 77 21.25 -16.99 -7.33
C THR A 77 21.49 -17.79 -8.62
N SER A 78 20.90 -17.40 -9.76
CA SER A 78 21.08 -18.11 -11.03
C SER A 78 22.48 -17.97 -11.65
N TYR A 79 23.31 -17.04 -11.15
CA TYR A 79 24.67 -16.83 -11.67
C TYR A 79 25.76 -17.66 -11.00
N LYS A 80 25.43 -18.54 -10.03
CA LYS A 80 26.44 -19.28 -9.24
C LYS A 80 26.47 -20.79 -9.53
N GLY A 81 26.50 -21.17 -10.81
CA GLY A 81 26.49 -22.59 -11.21
C GLY A 81 26.99 -22.92 -12.61
N SER A 82 27.81 -22.07 -13.23
CA SER A 82 28.50 -22.42 -14.48
C SER A 82 29.90 -21.83 -14.46
N ASN A 83 30.83 -22.56 -13.85
CA ASN A 83 32.23 -22.55 -14.24
C ASN A 83 32.73 -23.98 -14.08
N GLU A 84 33.17 -24.53 -15.21
CA GLU A 84 33.95 -25.76 -15.40
C GLU A 84 35.15 -25.87 -14.45
#